data_AF-A0A843D6Y6-F1
#
_entry.id   AF-A0A843D6Y6-F1
#
_cell.length_a   1.000
_cell.length_b   1.000
_cell.length_c   1.000
_cell.angle_alpha   90.00
_cell.angle_beta   90.00
_cell.angle_gamma   90.00
#
_symmetry.space_group_name_H-M   'P 1'
#
loop_
_entity.id
_entity.type
_entity.pdbx_description
1 polymer ?
#
loop_
_entity_poly.entity_id
_entity_poly.type
_entity_poly.pdbx_seq_one_letter_code
_entity_poly.pdbx_strand_id
1 'polypeptide(L)' 'MIEFILGCILLIAGALFTAFPRDRRYITRLINLEVAEFGLVMIMLSFSEVLALVTFVAVNVVSTFIFVRLIEKKEGGEAQ' A
#
# COMPACT_ATOMS: atom_id res chain seq x y z
N MET A 1 -12.07 -13.55 -13.20
CA MET A 1 -10.82 -14.33 -13.38
C MET A 1 -9.67 -13.44 -13.85
N ILE A 2 -9.88 -12.58 -14.87
CA ILE A 2 -8.86 -11.60 -15.32
C ILE A 2 -8.47 -10.62 -14.21
N GLU A 3 -9.44 -10.12 -13.43
CA GLU A 3 -9.19 -9.18 -12.31
C GLU A 3 -8.29 -9.77 -11.22
N PHE A 4 -8.46 -11.06 -10.91
CA PHE A 4 -7.62 -11.77 -9.94
C PHE A 4 -6.16 -11.88 -10.43
N ILE A 5 -5.95 -12.19 -11.71
CA ILE A 5 -4.61 -12.30 -12.30
C ILE A 5 -3.93 -10.92 -12.36
N LEU A 6 -4.65 -9.89 -12.78
CA LEU A 6 -4.19 -8.51 -12.77
C LEU A 6 -3.85 -8.02 -11.37
N GLY A 7 -4.70 -8.32 -10.39
CA GLY A 7 -4.47 -8.00 -8.98
C GLY A 7 -3.23 -8.68 -8.43
N CYS A 8 -3.01 -9.97 -8.73
CA CYS A 8 -1.79 -10.71 -8.34
C CYS A 8 -0.52 -10.12 -8.97
N ILE A 9 -0.55 -9.78 -10.26
CA ILE A 9 0.60 -9.17 -10.94
C ILE A 9 0.92 -7.80 -10.31
N LEU A 10 -0.10 -6.98 -10.08
CA LEU A 10 0.06 -5.65 -9.48
C LEU A 10 0.57 -5.75 -8.04
N LEU A 11 0.05 -6.69 -7.25
CA LEU A 11 0.48 -6.95 -5.88
C LEU A 11 1.96 -7.35 -5.82
N ILE A 12 2.37 -8.30 -6.67
CA ILE A 12 3.77 -8.76 -6.71
C ILE A 12 4.69 -7.62 -7.17
N ALA A 13 4.31 -6.87 -8.20
CA ALA A 13 5.09 -5.74 -8.67
C ALA A 13 5.24 -4.67 -7.56
N GLY A 14 4.14 -4.23 -6.95
CA GLY A 14 4.13 -3.26 -5.87
C GLY A 14 4.93 -3.71 -4.65
N ALA A 15 4.82 -5.00 -4.27
CA ALA A 15 5.60 -5.58 -3.19
C ALA A 15 7.11 -5.59 -3.49
N LEU A 16 7.50 -5.94 -4.72
CA LEU A 16 8.91 -5.90 -5.15
C LEU A 16 9.47 -4.48 -5.13
N PHE A 17 8.71 -3.49 -5.63
CA PHE A 17 9.10 -2.08 -5.58
C PHE A 17 9.18 -1.53 -4.15
N THR A 18 8.39 -2.08 -3.22
CA THR A 18 8.42 -1.69 -1.81
C THR A 18 9.58 -2.33 -1.05
N ALA A 19 9.91 -3.59 -1.36
CA ALA A 19 10.97 -4.35 -0.71
C ALA A 19 12.37 -3.94 -1.18
N PHE A 20 12.52 -3.56 -2.47
CA PHE A 20 13.75 -3.01 -3.04
C PHE A 20 13.57 -1.53 -3.43
N PRO A 21 13.41 -0.64 -2.44
CA PRO A 21 13.34 0.78 -2.72
C PRO A 21 14.70 1.26 -3.23
N ARG A 22 14.72 1.77 -4.46
CA ARG A 22 15.92 2.33 -5.08
C ARG A 22 16.41 3.60 -4.36
N ASP A 23 15.53 4.26 -3.62
CA ASP A 23 15.79 5.50 -2.88
C ASP A 23 15.49 5.34 -1.39
N ARG A 24 16.33 5.88 -0.50
CA ARG A 24 16.21 5.68 0.97
C ARG A 24 15.10 6.50 1.63
N ARG A 25 14.32 7.27 0.86
CA ARG A 25 13.25 8.11 1.41
C ARG A 25 12.05 7.27 1.81
N TYR A 26 11.55 7.49 3.02
CA TYR A 26 10.40 6.75 3.56
C TYR A 26 9.13 7.00 2.75
N ILE A 27 8.99 8.20 2.17
CA ILE A 27 7.86 8.58 1.32
C ILE A 27 7.78 7.68 0.08
N THR A 28 8.91 7.40 -0.59
CA THR A 28 8.94 6.53 -1.78
C THR A 28 8.51 5.10 -1.46
N ARG A 29 8.89 4.58 -0.29
CA ARG A 29 8.44 3.26 0.19
C ARG A 29 6.95 3.24 0.48
N LEU A 30 6.41 4.31 1.06
CA LEU A 30 4.97 4.42 1.33
C LEU A 30 4.17 4.39 0.03
N ILE A 31 4.57 5.19 -0.96
CA ILE A 31 3.89 5.21 -2.27
C ILE A 31 3.92 3.85 -2.95
N ASN A 32 5.05 3.14 -2.91
CA ASN A 32 5.14 1.79 -3.49
C ASN A 32 4.26 0.77 -2.75
N LEU A 33 4.10 0.94 -1.44
CA LEU A 33 3.25 0.09 -0.60
C LEU A 33 1.77 0.28 -0.93
N GLU A 34 1.34 1.52 -1.13
CA GLU A 34 -0.03 1.84 -1.60
C GLU A 34 -0.34 1.16 -2.94
N VAL A 35 0.62 1.15 -3.88
CA VAL A 35 0.45 0.46 -5.18
C VAL A 35 0.26 -1.04 -5.00
N ALA A 36 0.95 -1.67 -4.05
CA ALA A 36 0.76 -3.08 -3.72
C ALA A 36 -0.65 -3.32 -3.13
N GLU A 37 -1.11 -2.43 -2.25
CA GLU A 37 -2.42 -2.49 -1.62
C GLU A 37 -3.57 -2.35 -2.64
N PHE A 38 -3.43 -1.50 -3.66
CA PHE A 38 -4.39 -1.45 -4.78
C PHE A 38 -4.51 -2.80 -5.51
N GLY A 39 -3.42 -3.56 -5.62
CA GLY A 39 -3.43 -4.92 -6.18
C GLY A 39 -4.25 -5.87 -5.31
N LEU A 40 -4.12 -5.75 -3.99
CA LEU A 40 -4.88 -6.52 -3.01
C LEU A 40 -6.37 -6.19 -3.04
N VAL A 41 -6.74 -4.90 -3.20
CA VAL A 41 -8.16 -4.49 -3.40
C VAL A 41 -8.75 -5.17 -4.64
N MET A 42 -8.03 -5.17 -5.76
CA MET A 42 -8.51 -5.84 -6.98
C MET A 42 -8.69 -7.34 -6.80
N ILE A 43 -7.80 -7.99 -6.06
CA ILE A 43 -7.96 -9.41 -5.70
C ILE A 43 -9.23 -9.62 -4.87
N MET A 44 -9.43 -8.80 -3.82
CA MET A 44 -10.61 -8.90 -2.95
C MET A 44 -11.91 -8.60 -3.69
N LEU A 45 -11.88 -7.70 -4.68
CA LEU A 45 -13.02 -7.40 -5.55
C LEU A 45 -13.45 -8.63 -6.36
N SER A 46 -12.49 -9.44 -6.81
CA SER A 46 -12.77 -10.69 -7.52
C SER A 46 -13.49 -11.74 -6.67
N PHE A 47 -13.51 -11.61 -5.33
CA PHE A 47 -14.21 -12.54 -4.44
C PHE A 47 -15.66 -12.14 -4.15
N SER A 48 -16.15 -10.97 -4.64
CA SER A 48 -17.51 -10.47 -4.37
C SER A 48 -17.84 -10.28 -2.88
N GLU A 49 -16.84 -10.24 -2.01
CA GLU A 49 -16.99 -10.04 -0.57
C GLU A 49 -16.87 -8.55 -0.21
N VAL A 50 -17.99 -7.84 -0.26
CA VAL A 50 -18.06 -6.40 0.00
C VAL A 50 -17.56 -6.04 1.42
N LEU A 51 -17.85 -6.89 2.41
CA LEU A 51 -17.41 -6.67 3.80
C LEU A 51 -15.88 -6.67 3.92
N ALA A 52 -15.22 -7.54 3.15
CA ALA A 52 -13.77 -7.65 3.13
C ALA A 52 -13.15 -6.40 2.49
N LEU A 53 -13.72 -5.93 1.37
CA LEU A 53 -13.29 -4.69 0.72
C LEU A 53 -13.42 -3.47 1.62
N VAL A 54 -14.57 -3.29 2.28
CA VAL A 54 -14.83 -2.13 3.14
C VAL A 54 -13.83 -2.10 4.31
N THR A 55 -13.61 -3.23 4.96
CA THR A 55 -12.66 -3.32 6.08
C THR A 55 -11.24 -3.04 5.60
N PHE A 56 -10.85 -3.59 4.45
CA PHE A 56 -9.53 -3.39 3.89
C PHE A 56 -9.27 -1.91 3.57
N VAL A 57 -10.20 -1.24 2.88
CA VAL A 57 -10.07 0.19 2.55
C VAL A 57 -10.06 1.05 3.81
N ALA A 58 -10.89 0.74 4.81
CA ALA A 58 -10.90 1.47 6.07
C ALA A 58 -9.55 1.39 6.80
N VAL A 59 -8.98 0.18 6.89
CA VAL A 59 -7.67 -0.02 7.51
C VAL A 59 -6.56 0.64 6.69
N ASN A 60 -6.62 0.54 5.36
CA ASN A 60 -5.66 1.16 4.44
C ASN A 60 -5.57 2.67 4.69
N VAL A 61 -6.70 3.39 4.65
CA VAL A 61 -6.73 4.85 4.88
C VAL A 61 -6.15 5.22 6.26
N VAL A 62 -6.48 4.46 7.31
CA VAL A 62 -5.95 4.68 8.65
C VAL A 62 -4.44 4.43 8.69
N SER A 63 -3.98 3.37 8.04
CA SER A 63 -2.57 2.99 7.94
C SER A 63 -1.75 4.08 7.23
N THR A 64 -2.19 4.54 6.05
CA THR A 64 -1.56 5.63 5.29
C THR A 64 -1.47 6.89 6.14
N PHE A 65 -2.56 7.26 6.83
CA PHE A 65 -2.56 8.43 7.70
C PHE A 65 -1.52 8.32 8.82
N ILE A 66 -1.46 7.17 9.49
CA ILE A 66 -0.45 6.91 10.54
C ILE A 66 0.96 6.97 9.94
N PHE A 67 1.20 6.35 8.80
CA PHE A 67 2.51 6.36 8.15
C PHE A 67 2.96 7.75 7.75
N VAL A 68 2.09 8.55 7.13
CA VAL A 68 2.40 9.96 6.79
C VAL A 68 2.77 10.74 8.05
N ARG A 69 1.97 10.64 9.11
CA ARG A 69 2.24 11.31 10.39
C ARG A 69 3.56 10.87 11.03
N LEU A 70 3.90 9.59 10.94
CA LEU A 70 5.16 9.05 11.46
C LEU A 70 6.36 9.52 10.63
N ILE A 71 6.22 9.59 9.31
CA ILE A 71 7.26 10.10 8.41
C ILE A 71 7.51 11.58 8.68
N GLU A 72 6.46 12.41 8.77
CA GLU A 72 6.59 13.83 9.11
C GLU A 72 7.29 14.04 10.45
N LYS A 73 6.94 13.25 11.47
CA LYS A 73 7.57 13.31 12.79
C LYS A 73 9.04 12.88 12.75
N LYS A 74 9.38 11.88 11.92
CA LYS A 74 10.75 11.38 11.80
C LYS A 74 11.63 12.35 11.01
N GLU A 75 11.16 12.85 9.86
CA GLU A 75 11.88 13.82 9.04
C GLU A 75 11.99 15.19 9.73
N GLY A 76 10.99 15.58 10.52
CA GLY A 76 11.04 16.79 11.36
C GLY A 76 11.93 16.66 12.61
N GLY A 77 12.22 15.42 13.06
CA GLY A 77 13.12 15.15 14.18
C GLY A 77 14.60 15.03 13.78
N GLU A 78 14.91 14.76 12.51
CA GLU A 78 16.27 14.73 11.96
C GLU A 78 16.76 16.11 11.48
N ALA A 79 15.89 17.13 11.51
CA ALA A 79 16.26 18.53 11.30
C ALA A 79 16.69 19.26 12.59
N GLN A 80 16.97 18.52 13.67
CA GLN A 80 17.51 19.04 14.93
C GLN A 80 18.81 18.36 15.31
#